data_AF-A0A317WWI5-F1
#
_entry.id   AF-A0A317WWI5-F1
#
_cell.length_a   1.000
_cell.length_b   1.000
_cell.length_c   1.000
_cell.angle_alpha   90.00
_cell.angle_beta   90.00
_cell.angle_gamma   90.00
#
_symmetry.space_group_name_H-M   'P 1'
#
loop_
_entity.id
_entity.type
_entity.pdbx_description
1 polymer ?
#
loop_
_entity_poly.entity_id
_entity_poly.type
_entity_poly.pdbx_seq_one_letter_code
_entity_poly.pdbx_strand_id
1 'polypeptide(L)'
;VAVKGGEGKPMASLSEDEMLWLLKMFFWPELGYTILIFTIKCSILLSLKRIFGRVRWFRFALCSIAFLTTAWFIGVFFSVLFQCVPVDKAWLPTKPGHCIDLLPFLWGNSISNNLIDWMILFLPVLPVLRLQMSGSQKVVLLGSFALGSVACVASLVRAVSTATIDVNDLSKSVFMASIWTYIEPSMGIISACLPFLSSAIGPKLGVLWSFFERS
;
A
#
# COMPACT_ATOMS: atom_id res chain seq x y z
N VAL A 1 -14.64 -17.58 6.48
CA VAL A 1 -13.86 -18.16 5.35
C VAL A 1 -12.48 -18.62 5.83
N ALA A 2 -11.73 -17.80 6.60
CA ALA A 2 -10.50 -18.19 7.31
C ALA A 2 -10.56 -19.53 8.08
N VAL A 3 -11.68 -19.82 8.76
CA VAL A 3 -11.87 -21.08 9.52
C VAL A 3 -11.92 -22.33 8.63
N LYS A 4 -12.32 -22.21 7.35
CA LYS A 4 -12.37 -23.36 6.41
C LYS A 4 -10.99 -23.72 5.83
N GLY A 5 -10.01 -22.82 5.89
CA GLY A 5 -8.63 -23.06 5.44
C GLY A 5 -7.70 -23.56 6.54
N GLY A 6 -8.22 -23.81 7.75
CA GLY A 6 -7.39 -24.26 8.87
C GLY A 6 -6.44 -23.20 9.44
N GLU A 7 -6.73 -21.90 9.24
CA GLU A 7 -5.97 -20.82 9.89
C GLU A 7 -5.93 -21.05 11.41
N GLY A 8 -4.73 -21.32 11.95
CA GLY A 8 -4.54 -21.66 13.37
C GLY A 8 -3.89 -23.02 13.64
N LYS A 9 -3.86 -23.94 12.67
CA LYS A 9 -3.25 -25.27 12.84
C LYS A 9 -1.78 -25.31 12.34
N PRO A 10 -0.89 -26.12 12.95
CA PRO A 10 0.44 -26.39 12.40
C PRO A 10 0.34 -26.92 10.96
N MET A 11 1.24 -26.50 10.04
CA MET A 11 1.18 -26.95 8.63
C MET A 11 1.17 -28.48 8.48
N ALA A 12 1.80 -29.19 9.41
CA ALA A 12 1.87 -30.64 9.43
C ALA A 12 0.54 -31.37 9.73
N SER A 13 -0.49 -30.66 10.23
CA SER A 13 -1.80 -31.27 10.59
C SER A 13 -2.95 -30.86 9.67
N LEU A 14 -2.66 -30.16 8.57
CA LEU A 14 -3.64 -29.74 7.57
C LEU A 14 -3.90 -30.86 6.56
N SER A 15 -5.18 -31.15 6.28
CA SER A 15 -5.58 -32.04 5.18
C SER A 15 -5.19 -31.43 3.83
N GLU A 16 -4.94 -32.27 2.80
CA GLU A 16 -4.60 -31.80 1.44
C GLU A 16 -5.63 -30.79 0.89
N ASP A 17 -6.91 -30.98 1.21
CA ASP A 17 -8.01 -30.07 0.84
C ASP A 17 -7.96 -28.72 1.59
N GLU A 18 -7.59 -28.73 2.88
CA GLU A 18 -7.45 -27.51 3.70
C GLU A 18 -6.25 -26.69 3.19
N MET A 19 -5.15 -27.36 2.82
CA MET A 19 -3.96 -26.72 2.25
C MET A 19 -4.26 -26.11 0.87
N LEU A 20 -5.03 -26.81 0.02
CA LEU A 20 -5.48 -26.31 -1.29
C LEU A 20 -6.33 -25.04 -1.15
N TRP A 21 -7.26 -25.03 -0.19
CA TRP A 21 -8.09 -23.87 0.11
C TRP A 21 -7.28 -22.70 0.66
N LEU A 22 -6.31 -22.97 1.53
CA LEU A 22 -5.42 -21.96 2.10
C LEU A 22 -4.56 -21.31 1.01
N LEU A 23 -3.93 -22.09 0.12
CA LEU A 23 -3.12 -21.55 -0.98
C LEU A 23 -3.94 -20.71 -1.98
N LYS A 24 -5.15 -21.16 -2.33
CA LYS A 24 -6.07 -20.36 -3.15
C LYS A 24 -6.48 -19.06 -2.45
N MET A 25 -6.66 -19.12 -1.13
CA MET A 25 -7.01 -17.95 -0.32
C MET A 25 -5.86 -16.95 -0.21
N PHE A 26 -4.59 -17.32 -0.39
CA PHE A 26 -3.48 -16.37 -0.45
C PHE A 26 -3.30 -15.73 -1.84
N PHE A 27 -3.46 -16.52 -2.91
CA PHE A 27 -3.19 -16.07 -4.28
C PHE A 27 -4.10 -14.92 -4.76
N TRP A 28 -5.41 -15.05 -4.58
CA TRP A 28 -6.36 -14.05 -5.10
C TRP A 28 -6.31 -12.71 -4.35
N PRO A 29 -6.24 -12.67 -3.01
CA PRO A 29 -6.10 -11.42 -2.28
C PRO A 29 -4.78 -10.70 -2.54
N GLU A 30 -3.70 -11.40 -2.86
CA GLU A 30 -2.42 -10.77 -3.19
C GLU A 30 -2.50 -9.93 -4.48
N LEU A 31 -3.20 -10.45 -5.51
CA LEU A 31 -3.51 -9.69 -6.72
C LEU A 31 -4.42 -8.48 -6.41
N GLY A 32 -5.46 -8.69 -5.59
CA GLY A 32 -6.38 -7.63 -5.18
C GLY A 32 -5.68 -6.51 -4.41
N TYR A 33 -4.79 -6.87 -3.49
CA TYR A 33 -3.99 -5.95 -2.69
C TYR A 33 -3.05 -5.11 -3.58
N THR A 34 -2.39 -5.74 -4.57
CA THR A 34 -1.53 -5.05 -5.53
C THR A 34 -2.30 -4.00 -6.34
N ILE A 35 -3.51 -4.33 -6.80
CA ILE A 35 -4.40 -3.38 -7.52
C ILE A 35 -4.85 -2.24 -6.60
N LEU A 36 -5.20 -2.56 -5.35
CA LEU A 36 -5.62 -1.58 -4.35
C LEU A 36 -4.54 -0.54 -4.08
N ILE A 37 -3.30 -0.98 -3.82
CA ILE A 37 -2.16 -0.07 -3.62
C ILE A 37 -1.95 0.80 -4.84
N PHE A 38 -1.91 0.20 -6.04
CA PHE A 38 -1.69 0.96 -7.27
C PHE A 38 -2.74 2.07 -7.44
N THR A 39 -4.01 1.75 -7.19
CA THR A 39 -5.12 2.71 -7.27
C THR A 39 -4.97 3.84 -6.25
N ILE A 40 -4.58 3.53 -5.02
CA ILE A 40 -4.31 4.54 -3.97
C ILE A 40 -3.18 5.48 -4.41
N LYS A 41 -2.05 4.94 -4.88
CA LYS A 41 -0.91 5.76 -5.34
C LYS A 41 -1.29 6.65 -6.53
N CYS A 42 -2.03 6.12 -7.50
CA CYS A 42 -2.56 6.91 -8.61
C CYS A 42 -3.49 8.04 -8.14
N SER A 43 -4.38 7.78 -7.18
CA SER A 43 -5.27 8.79 -6.60
C SER A 43 -4.49 9.94 -5.93
N ILE A 44 -3.44 9.61 -5.16
CA ILE A 44 -2.55 10.60 -4.52
C ILE A 44 -1.82 11.43 -5.58
N LEU A 45 -1.22 10.79 -6.58
CA LEU A 45 -0.49 11.47 -7.66
C LEU A 45 -1.39 12.42 -8.46
N LEU A 46 -2.63 11.99 -8.77
CA LEU A 46 -3.61 12.84 -9.43
C LEU A 46 -4.04 14.03 -8.56
N SER A 47 -4.19 13.82 -7.26
CA SER A 47 -4.51 14.88 -6.30
C SER A 47 -3.37 15.91 -6.21
N LEU A 48 -2.12 15.46 -6.12
CA LEU A 48 -0.94 16.33 -6.14
C LEU A 48 -0.80 17.09 -7.46
N LYS A 49 -1.09 16.43 -8.59
CA LYS A 49 -1.13 17.06 -9.92
C LYS A 49 -2.17 18.16 -10.00
N ARG A 50 -3.35 17.97 -9.40
CA ARG A 50 -4.41 18.99 -9.37
C ARG A 50 -4.00 20.22 -8.56
N ILE A 51 -3.32 20.03 -7.43
CA ILE A 51 -2.93 21.12 -6.52
C ILE A 51 -1.72 21.90 -7.06
N PHE A 52 -0.65 21.19 -7.45
CA PHE A 52 0.65 21.80 -7.80
C PHE A 52 0.97 21.73 -9.29
N GLY A 53 0.04 21.28 -10.14
CA GLY A 53 0.28 21.04 -11.58
C GLY A 53 0.65 22.27 -12.42
N ARG A 54 0.55 23.48 -11.86
CA ARG A 54 1.07 24.71 -12.48
C ARG A 54 2.60 24.80 -12.46
N VAL A 55 3.26 24.11 -11.53
CA VAL A 55 4.71 24.14 -11.37
C VAL A 55 5.36 23.11 -12.31
N ARG A 56 6.14 23.59 -13.30
CA ARG A 56 6.72 22.73 -14.36
C ARG A 56 7.59 21.60 -13.82
N TRP A 57 8.54 21.90 -12.93
CA TRP A 57 9.45 20.87 -12.36
C TRP A 57 8.66 19.80 -11.57
N PHE A 58 7.63 20.23 -10.84
CA PHE A 58 6.76 19.33 -10.07
C PHE A 58 5.97 18.39 -10.98
N ARG A 59 5.51 18.88 -12.14
CA ARG A 59 4.82 18.06 -13.13
C ARG A 59 5.72 16.98 -13.72
N PHE A 60 6.99 17.30 -14.02
CA PHE A 60 7.95 16.29 -14.47
C PHE A 60 8.17 15.22 -13.40
N ALA A 61 8.40 15.64 -12.15
CA ALA A 61 8.60 14.71 -11.04
C ALA A 61 7.37 13.80 -10.79
N LEU A 62 6.15 14.35 -10.86
CA LEU A 62 4.91 13.57 -10.79
C LEU A 62 4.80 12.55 -11.93
N CYS A 63 5.11 12.95 -13.16
CA CYS A 63 5.08 12.03 -14.31
C CYS A 63 6.13 10.92 -14.17
N SER A 64 7.33 11.22 -13.68
CA SER A 64 8.37 10.22 -13.41
C SER A 64 7.92 9.21 -12.35
N ILE A 65 7.34 9.67 -11.24
CA ILE A 65 6.87 8.78 -10.17
C ILE A 65 5.65 7.96 -10.63
N ALA A 66 4.75 8.55 -11.42
CA ALA A 66 3.62 7.82 -12.01
C ALA A 66 4.11 6.69 -12.92
N PHE A 67 5.11 6.97 -13.78
CA PHE A 67 5.73 5.95 -14.62
C PHE A 67 6.36 4.83 -13.81
N LEU A 68 7.15 5.16 -12.78
CA LEU A 68 7.75 4.17 -11.88
C LEU A 68 6.70 3.30 -11.18
N THR A 69 5.62 3.93 -10.70
CA THR A 69 4.51 3.23 -10.03
C THR A 69 3.80 2.26 -10.98
N THR A 70 3.54 2.67 -12.22
CA THR A 70 2.91 1.81 -13.23
C THR A 70 3.84 0.67 -13.66
N ALA A 71 5.13 0.94 -13.87
CA ALA A 71 6.11 -0.09 -14.20
C ALA A 71 6.23 -1.14 -13.09
N TRP A 72 6.29 -0.70 -11.83
CA TRP A 72 6.27 -1.58 -10.67
C TRP A 72 4.99 -2.43 -10.62
N PHE A 73 3.81 -1.81 -10.77
CA PHE A 73 2.53 -2.54 -10.76
C PHE A 73 2.48 -3.63 -11.83
N ILE A 74 2.87 -3.31 -13.07
CA ILE A 74 2.89 -4.29 -14.17
C ILE A 74 3.84 -5.44 -13.84
N GLY A 75 5.06 -5.13 -13.39
CA GLY A 75 6.06 -6.14 -13.04
C GLY A 75 5.58 -7.10 -11.95
N VAL A 76 5.05 -6.56 -10.85
CA VAL A 76 4.56 -7.35 -9.72
C VAL A 76 3.32 -8.14 -10.09
N PHE A 77 2.35 -7.52 -10.77
CA PHE A 77 1.10 -8.17 -11.15
C PHE A 77 1.36 -9.41 -12.03
N PHE A 78 2.22 -9.29 -13.04
CA PHE A 78 2.58 -10.45 -13.87
C PHE A 78 3.47 -11.46 -13.16
N SER A 79 4.34 -11.01 -12.25
CA SER A 79 5.16 -11.93 -11.45
C SER A 79 4.31 -12.79 -10.52
N VAL A 80 3.29 -12.21 -9.89
CA VAL A 80 2.32 -12.96 -9.06
C VAL A 80 1.46 -13.86 -9.95
N LEU A 81 0.95 -13.34 -11.07
CA LEU A 81 0.10 -14.13 -11.98
C LEU A 81 0.82 -15.38 -12.54
N PHE A 82 2.12 -15.25 -12.84
CA PHE A 82 2.96 -16.30 -13.39
C PHE A 82 3.99 -16.82 -12.38
N GLN A 83 3.70 -16.74 -11.07
CA GLN A 83 4.65 -17.13 -10.02
C GLN A 83 5.04 -18.62 -10.07
N CYS A 84 4.22 -19.46 -10.72
CA CYS A 84 4.49 -20.87 -10.94
C CYS A 84 4.25 -21.26 -12.40
N VAL A 85 5.07 -22.18 -12.89
CA VAL A 85 4.90 -22.84 -14.18
C VAL A 85 4.77 -24.35 -13.95
N PRO A 86 3.60 -24.95 -14.21
CA PRO A 86 2.33 -24.34 -14.63
C PRO A 86 1.66 -23.53 -13.50
N VAL A 87 0.82 -22.53 -13.84
CA VAL A 87 0.16 -21.63 -12.86
C VAL A 87 -0.64 -22.42 -11.83
N ASP A 88 -1.26 -23.53 -12.23
CA ASP A 88 -1.99 -24.44 -11.34
C ASP A 88 -1.16 -24.98 -10.18
N LYS A 89 0.18 -25.01 -10.31
CA LYS A 89 1.08 -25.47 -9.26
C LYS A 89 1.08 -24.51 -8.06
N ALA A 90 0.69 -23.25 -8.25
CA ALA A 90 0.54 -22.30 -7.14
C ALA A 90 -0.50 -22.76 -6.10
N TRP A 91 -1.50 -23.54 -6.52
CA TRP A 91 -2.50 -24.11 -5.60
C TRP A 91 -2.52 -25.65 -5.57
N LEU A 92 -1.77 -26.36 -6.42
CA LEU A 92 -1.53 -27.82 -6.34
C LEU A 92 -0.02 -28.10 -6.19
N PRO A 93 0.51 -28.16 -4.96
CA PRO A 93 1.95 -28.32 -4.72
C PRO A 93 2.52 -29.67 -5.20
N THR A 94 1.66 -30.69 -5.33
CA THR A 94 2.03 -32.04 -5.80
C THR A 94 2.28 -32.13 -7.31
N LYS A 95 1.94 -31.09 -8.10
CA LYS A 95 2.20 -31.10 -9.55
C LYS A 95 3.70 -30.85 -9.86
N PRO A 96 4.26 -31.52 -10.88
CA PRO A 96 5.61 -31.21 -11.38
C PRO A 96 5.64 -29.80 -12.00
N GLY A 97 6.75 -29.09 -11.81
CA GLY A 97 6.90 -27.70 -12.26
C GLY A 97 7.87 -26.91 -11.37
N HIS A 98 8.05 -25.63 -11.66
CA HIS A 98 8.88 -24.72 -10.86
C HIS A 98 8.09 -23.48 -10.46
N CYS A 99 8.35 -22.95 -9.27
CA CYS A 99 7.83 -21.67 -8.80
C CYS A 99 9.00 -20.72 -8.50
N ILE A 100 8.70 -19.42 -8.45
CA ILE A 100 9.63 -18.39 -7.99
C ILE A 100 9.92 -18.53 -6.50
N ASP A 101 11.11 -18.11 -6.08
CA ASP A 101 11.45 -18.06 -4.66
C ASP A 101 10.65 -16.95 -3.98
N LEU A 102 9.69 -17.36 -3.13
CA LEU A 102 8.73 -16.45 -2.49
C LEU A 102 9.42 -15.40 -1.61
N LEU A 103 10.40 -15.80 -0.80
CA LEU A 103 11.10 -14.89 0.12
C LEU A 103 11.82 -13.75 -0.62
N PRO A 104 12.77 -14.01 -1.54
CA PRO A 104 13.41 -12.95 -2.33
C PRO A 104 12.41 -12.07 -3.09
N PHE A 105 11.36 -12.67 -3.65
CA PHE A 105 10.30 -11.94 -4.34
C PHE A 105 9.56 -10.98 -3.42
N LEU A 106 9.12 -11.43 -2.24
CA LEU A 106 8.42 -10.62 -1.25
C LEU A 106 9.30 -9.46 -0.74
N TRP A 107 10.59 -9.71 -0.51
CA TRP A 107 11.55 -8.69 -0.12
C TRP A 107 11.73 -7.62 -1.21
N GLY A 108 11.98 -8.04 -2.44
CA GLY A 108 12.15 -7.12 -3.57
C GLY A 108 10.89 -6.29 -3.83
N ASN A 109 9.72 -6.94 -3.76
CA ASN A 109 8.42 -6.28 -3.91
C ASN A 109 8.18 -5.24 -2.81
N SER A 110 8.37 -5.62 -1.55
CA SER A 110 8.12 -4.75 -0.40
C SER A 110 9.06 -3.54 -0.36
N ILE A 111 10.36 -3.75 -0.61
CA ILE A 111 11.34 -2.65 -0.66
C ILE A 111 10.99 -1.68 -1.78
N SER A 112 10.72 -2.19 -2.98
CA SER A 112 10.39 -1.36 -4.14
C SER A 112 9.11 -0.56 -3.92
N ASN A 113 8.08 -1.20 -3.35
CA ASN A 113 6.82 -0.55 -3.01
C ASN A 113 7.05 0.61 -2.03
N ASN A 114 7.80 0.36 -0.96
CA ASN A 114 8.03 1.33 0.10
C ASN A 114 8.88 2.50 -0.41
N LEU A 115 9.89 2.24 -1.26
CA LEU A 115 10.68 3.31 -1.90
C LEU A 115 9.80 4.27 -2.70
N ILE A 116 8.83 3.75 -3.46
CA ILE A 116 7.87 4.58 -4.20
C ILE A 116 7.00 5.41 -3.24
N ASP A 117 6.59 4.84 -2.11
CA ASP A 117 5.79 5.56 -1.11
C ASP A 117 6.55 6.74 -0.51
N TRP A 118 7.82 6.54 -0.14
CA TRP A 118 8.70 7.62 0.31
C TRP A 118 8.86 8.71 -0.74
N MET A 119 9.04 8.34 -2.02
CA MET A 119 9.14 9.31 -3.11
C MET A 119 7.86 10.16 -3.24
N ILE A 120 6.68 9.53 -3.19
CA ILE A 120 5.40 10.23 -3.24
C ILE A 120 5.23 11.16 -2.03
N LEU A 121 5.64 10.72 -0.85
CA LEU A 121 5.52 11.46 0.41
C LEU A 121 6.42 12.69 0.44
N PHE A 122 7.68 12.57 0.03
CA PHE A 122 8.64 13.69 0.06
C PHE A 122 8.44 14.70 -1.07
N LEU A 123 7.92 14.26 -2.23
CA LEU A 123 7.72 15.10 -3.41
C LEU A 123 7.06 16.46 -3.12
N PRO A 124 5.90 16.53 -2.43
CA PRO A 124 5.21 17.78 -2.11
C PRO A 124 5.77 18.55 -0.90
N VAL A 125 6.65 17.98 -0.09
CA VAL A 125 7.22 18.68 1.08
C VAL A 125 7.98 19.93 0.65
N LEU A 126 8.82 19.83 -0.39
CA LEU A 126 9.62 20.95 -0.88
C LEU A 126 8.78 22.12 -1.44
N PRO A 127 7.78 21.90 -2.32
CA PRO A 127 6.88 22.95 -2.77
C PRO A 127 6.08 23.60 -1.64
N VAL A 128 5.59 22.81 -0.68
CA VAL A 128 4.73 23.30 0.42
C VAL A 128 5.46 24.24 1.35
N LEU A 129 6.76 24.03 1.56
CA LEU A 129 7.59 24.94 2.35
C LEU A 129 7.83 26.27 1.65
N ARG A 130 7.80 26.32 0.31
CA ARG A 130 8.09 27.53 -0.48
C ARG A 130 6.85 28.27 -1.00
N LEU A 131 5.69 27.63 -1.05
CA LEU A 131 4.47 28.20 -1.64
C LEU A 131 3.61 28.89 -0.57
N GLN A 132 3.20 30.14 -0.81
CA GLN A 132 2.31 30.93 0.05
C GLN A 132 0.87 30.39 -0.01
N MET A 133 0.63 29.24 0.63
CA MET A 133 -0.73 28.71 0.85
C MET A 133 -1.35 29.30 2.12
N SER A 134 -2.68 29.35 2.19
CA SER A 134 -3.38 29.74 3.41
C SER A 134 -3.10 28.74 4.55
N GLY A 135 -2.97 29.23 5.78
CA GLY A 135 -2.57 28.41 6.94
C GLY A 135 -3.43 27.15 7.12
N SER A 136 -4.74 27.25 6.90
CA SER A 136 -5.67 26.12 6.99
C SER A 136 -5.40 25.03 5.93
N GLN A 137 -5.04 25.41 4.69
CA GLN A 137 -4.68 24.44 3.65
C GLN A 137 -3.35 23.76 3.97
N LYS A 138 -2.40 24.52 4.53
CA LYS A 138 -1.10 24.00 4.94
C LYS A 138 -1.22 22.95 6.05
N VAL A 139 -2.08 23.18 7.05
CA VAL A 139 -2.32 22.23 8.16
C VAL A 139 -2.92 20.91 7.65
N VAL A 140 -3.96 20.94 6.82
CA VAL A 140 -4.58 19.71 6.33
C VAL A 140 -3.63 18.93 5.41
N LEU A 141 -2.86 19.64 4.59
CA LEU A 141 -1.86 19.02 3.73
C LEU A 141 -0.73 18.36 4.55
N LEU A 142 -0.20 19.06 5.57
CA LEU A 142 0.75 18.47 6.52
C LEU A 142 0.16 17.27 7.27
N GLY A 143 -1.12 17.33 7.65
CA GLY A 143 -1.84 16.20 8.26
C GLY A 143 -1.92 14.99 7.34
N SER A 144 -2.17 15.19 6.04
CA SER A 144 -2.15 14.10 5.06
C SER A 144 -0.77 13.47 4.90
N PHE A 145 0.32 14.25 4.99
CA PHE A 145 1.68 13.70 5.01
C PHE A 145 2.00 12.94 6.29
N ALA A 146 1.56 13.43 7.45
CA ALA A 146 1.75 12.73 8.72
C ALA A 146 1.01 11.39 8.74
N LEU A 147 -0.20 11.31 8.19
CA LEU A 147 -0.92 10.05 8.07
C LEU A 147 -0.30 9.12 7.01
N GLY A 148 0.17 9.68 5.90
CA GLY A 148 0.92 8.93 4.91
C GLY A 148 2.23 8.33 5.45
N SER A 149 2.94 9.03 6.35
CA SER A 149 4.18 8.50 6.94
C SER A 149 3.89 7.36 7.92
N VAL A 150 2.82 7.47 8.70
CA VAL A 150 2.35 6.36 9.55
C VAL A 150 1.97 5.14 8.70
N ALA A 151 1.33 5.34 7.54
CA ALA A 151 1.04 4.26 6.60
C ALA A 151 2.31 3.60 6.03
N CYS A 152 3.35 4.38 5.70
CA CYS A 152 4.64 3.83 5.24
C CYS A 152 5.33 3.01 6.35
N VAL A 153 5.30 3.49 7.59
CA VAL A 153 5.86 2.76 8.74
C VAL A 153 5.08 1.46 9.00
N ALA A 154 3.75 1.50 8.92
CA ALA A 154 2.91 0.31 9.02
C ALA A 154 3.23 -0.71 7.91
N SER A 155 3.45 -0.25 6.67
CA SER A 155 3.88 -1.09 5.54
C SER A 155 5.22 -1.77 5.81
N LEU A 156 6.19 -1.03 6.37
CA LEU A 156 7.49 -1.58 6.74
C LEU A 156 7.37 -2.66 7.83
N VAL A 157 6.56 -2.43 8.86
CA VAL A 157 6.28 -3.41 9.91
C VAL A 157 5.60 -4.66 9.34
N ARG A 158 4.69 -4.50 8.37
CA ARG A 158 4.08 -5.63 7.66
C ARG A 158 5.11 -6.42 6.86
N ALA A 159 6.00 -5.74 6.14
CA ALA A 159 7.05 -6.38 5.35
C ALA A 159 7.99 -7.21 6.25
N VAL A 160 8.40 -6.66 7.39
CA VAL A 160 9.24 -7.36 8.38
C VAL A 160 8.50 -8.53 9.01
N SER A 161 7.24 -8.36 9.43
CA SER A 161 6.47 -9.44 10.06
C SER A 161 6.14 -10.58 9.10
N THR A 162 5.95 -10.29 7.81
CA THR A 162 5.79 -11.31 6.76
C THR A 162 7.12 -12.03 6.46
N ALA A 163 8.26 -11.33 6.60
CA ALA A 163 9.58 -11.90 6.39
C ALA A 163 10.08 -12.78 7.55
N THR A 164 9.58 -12.57 8.77
CA THR A 164 9.95 -13.33 9.97
C THR A 164 8.90 -14.36 10.36
N ILE A 165 8.15 -14.91 9.40
CA ILE A 165 7.19 -15.98 9.68
C ILE A 165 7.97 -17.21 10.16
N ASP A 166 7.91 -17.46 11.45
CA ASP A 166 8.48 -18.64 12.07
C ASP A 166 7.52 -19.83 11.84
N VAL A 167 8.04 -20.90 11.24
CA VAL A 167 7.26 -22.09 10.85
C VAL A 167 6.68 -22.84 12.06
N ASN A 168 7.22 -22.59 13.27
CA ASN A 168 6.76 -23.20 14.52
C ASN A 168 5.53 -22.51 15.13
N ASP A 169 5.28 -21.22 14.80
CA ASP A 169 4.18 -20.41 15.33
C ASP A 169 3.44 -19.66 14.19
N LEU A 170 3.19 -20.38 13.10
CA LEU A 170 2.57 -19.87 11.87
C LEU A 170 1.25 -19.12 12.16
N SER A 171 0.45 -19.64 13.08
CA SER A 171 -0.87 -19.09 13.45
C SER A 171 -0.81 -17.66 13.96
N LYS A 172 0.22 -17.31 14.74
CA LYS A 172 0.36 -15.98 15.34
C LYS A 172 0.91 -14.99 14.31
N SER A 173 1.85 -15.45 13.49
CA SER A 173 2.49 -14.63 12.45
C SER A 173 1.51 -14.29 11.32
N VAL A 174 0.70 -15.26 10.88
CA VAL A 174 -0.34 -15.05 9.86
C VAL A 174 -1.44 -14.12 10.37
N PHE A 175 -1.89 -14.30 11.62
CA PHE A 175 -2.91 -13.42 12.20
C PHE A 175 -2.44 -11.96 12.28
N MET A 176 -1.19 -11.74 12.72
CA MET A 176 -0.60 -10.40 12.75
C MET A 176 -0.45 -9.81 11.34
N ALA A 177 0.04 -10.58 10.37
CA ALA A 177 0.17 -10.13 8.98
C ALA A 177 -1.18 -9.75 8.36
N SER A 178 -2.24 -10.50 8.66
CA SER A 178 -3.61 -10.20 8.19
C SER A 178 -4.14 -8.87 8.72
N ILE A 179 -3.92 -8.56 10.01
CA ILE A 179 -4.34 -7.28 10.60
C ILE A 179 -3.66 -6.10 9.89
N TRP A 180 -2.35 -6.18 9.70
CA TRP A 180 -1.59 -5.13 9.01
C TRP A 180 -2.01 -4.96 7.56
N THR A 181 -2.40 -6.04 6.89
CA THR A 181 -2.91 -6.03 5.50
C THR A 181 -4.24 -5.28 5.35
N TYR A 182 -5.05 -5.16 6.41
CA TYR A 182 -6.26 -4.33 6.40
C TYR A 182 -6.02 -2.88 6.83
N ILE A 183 -5.17 -2.68 7.84
CA ILE A 183 -4.91 -1.34 8.41
C ILE A 183 -4.16 -0.47 7.40
N GLU A 184 -3.12 -1.00 6.76
CA GLU A 184 -2.27 -0.26 5.83
C GLU A 184 -3.07 0.40 4.67
N PRO A 185 -3.85 -0.33 3.86
CA PRO A 185 -4.61 0.30 2.77
C PRO A 185 -5.69 1.24 3.30
N SER A 186 -6.28 0.97 4.47
CA SER A 186 -7.28 1.84 5.09
C SER A 186 -6.68 3.21 5.46
N MET A 187 -5.49 3.24 6.07
CA MET A 187 -4.78 4.48 6.37
C MET A 187 -4.30 5.17 5.08
N GLY A 188 -3.87 4.40 4.08
CA GLY A 188 -3.53 4.89 2.75
C GLY A 188 -4.70 5.63 2.09
N ILE A 189 -5.90 5.05 2.10
CA ILE A 189 -7.12 5.66 1.56
C ILE A 189 -7.48 6.96 2.31
N ILE A 190 -7.41 6.95 3.64
CA ILE A 190 -7.69 8.15 4.44
C ILE A 190 -6.70 9.26 4.07
N SER A 191 -5.40 8.93 3.97
CA SER A 191 -4.37 9.90 3.58
C SER A 191 -4.59 10.46 2.17
N ALA A 192 -5.06 9.64 1.22
CA ALA A 192 -5.36 10.04 -0.15
C ALA A 192 -6.59 10.96 -0.27
N CYS A 193 -7.59 10.79 0.60
CA CYS A 193 -8.84 11.58 0.57
C CYS A 193 -8.69 12.96 1.25
N LEU A 194 -7.76 13.12 2.17
CA LEU A 194 -7.57 14.35 2.95
C LEU A 194 -7.22 15.61 2.11
N PRO A 195 -6.34 15.54 1.10
CA PRO A 195 -6.08 16.68 0.21
C PRO A 195 -7.32 17.14 -0.59
N PHE A 196 -8.24 16.23 -0.89
CA PHE A 196 -9.49 16.57 -1.56
C PHE A 196 -10.45 17.28 -0.60
N LEU A 197 -10.57 16.76 0.63
CA LEU A 197 -11.34 17.40 1.70
C LEU A 197 -10.78 18.80 2.04
N SER A 198 -9.46 18.99 2.03
CA SER A 198 -8.86 20.32 2.26
C SER A 198 -9.27 21.34 1.19
N SER A 199 -9.37 20.89 -0.06
CA SER A 199 -9.77 21.74 -1.19
C SER A 199 -11.26 22.10 -1.13
N ALA A 200 -12.11 21.18 -0.66
CA ALA A 200 -13.56 21.39 -0.53
C ALA A 200 -13.96 22.15 0.75
N ILE A 201 -13.30 21.88 1.87
CA ILE A 201 -13.62 22.45 3.18
C ILE A 201 -12.82 23.74 3.43
N GLY A 202 -11.71 23.97 2.73
CA GLY A 202 -10.85 25.16 2.85
C GLY A 202 -11.60 26.51 2.91
N PRO A 203 -12.63 26.77 2.09
CA PRO A 203 -13.42 28.00 2.19
C PRO A 203 -14.19 28.12 3.51
N LYS A 204 -14.73 27.02 4.05
CA LYS A 204 -15.53 27.00 5.29
C LYS A 204 -14.64 27.02 6.54
N LEU A 205 -13.50 26.34 6.48
CA LEU A 205 -12.53 26.28 7.57
C LEU A 205 -11.76 27.61 7.72
N GLY A 206 -11.53 28.34 6.62
CA GLY A 206 -10.98 29.70 6.67
C GLY A 206 -11.93 30.70 7.34
N VAL A 207 -13.25 30.56 7.13
CA VAL A 207 -14.26 31.36 7.83
C VAL A 207 -14.29 31.04 9.32
N LEU A 208 -14.27 29.75 9.70
CA LEU A 208 -14.21 29.31 11.10
C LEU A 208 -12.91 29.74 11.81
N TRP A 209 -11.77 29.65 11.12
CA TRP A 209 -10.48 30.12 11.64
C TRP A 209 -10.48 31.64 11.84
N SER A 210 -11.05 32.42 10.91
CA SER A 210 -11.20 33.88 11.08
C SER A 210 -12.13 34.28 12.23
N PHE A 211 -13.06 33.40 12.62
CA PHE A 211 -13.89 33.57 13.81
C PHE A 211 -13.09 33.33 15.09
N PHE A 212 -12.24 32.31 15.11
CA PHE A 212 -11.39 31.97 16.25
C PHE A 212 -10.23 32.95 16.47
N GLU A 213 -9.73 33.56 15.39
CA GLU A 213 -8.67 34.59 15.44
C GLU A 213 -9.20 35.98 15.82
N ARG A 214 -10.54 36.17 15.84
CA ARG A 214 -11.22 37.40 16.28
C ARG A 214 -11.78 37.31 17.71
N SER A 215 -11.68 36.17 18.38
CA SER A 215 -12.10 35.92 19.77
C SER A 215 -10.90 35.78 20.68
#